data_AF-A0A2S7T8Z2-F1
#
_entry.id   AF-A0A2S7T8Z2-F1
#
_cell.length_a   1.000
_cell.length_b   1.000
_cell.length_c   1.000
_cell.angle_alpha   90.00
_cell.angle_beta   90.00
_cell.angle_gamma   90.00
#
_symmetry.space_group_name_H-M   'P 1'
#
loop_
_entity.id
_entity.type
_entity.pdbx_description
1 polymer ?
#
loop_
_entity_poly.entity_id
_entity_poly.type
_entity_poly.pdbx_seq_one_letter_code
_entity_poly.pdbx_strand_id
1 'polypeptide(L)'
;MVDITQKQNTHRMAIAEAIVQVSSPETMQAIANGEVPKGDVFEMSRAAGLLGVKKTAELLPDCHPLPIEFTAIRYETKNLEIRIEIEVKTFYKTGVEVEAMHGASLVALNMYDMLKPLDKGVEIRHIRLLQKRGGKSDVG
;
A
#
# COMPACT_ATOMS: atom_id res chain seq x y z
N MET A 1 15.28 14.41 -10.86
CA MET A 1 14.98 14.45 -9.42
C MET A 1 15.03 15.90 -9.00
N VAL A 2 14.04 16.37 -8.24
CA VAL A 2 14.00 17.78 -7.80
C VAL A 2 15.03 18.01 -6.69
N ASP A 3 15.82 19.09 -6.76
CA ASP A 3 16.73 19.46 -5.68
C ASP A 3 15.94 19.88 -4.43
N ILE A 4 16.19 19.19 -3.32
CA ILE A 4 15.58 19.43 -2.01
C ILE A 4 16.60 19.82 -0.95
N THR A 5 17.85 20.13 -1.30
CA THR A 5 18.94 20.46 -0.36
C THR A 5 18.55 21.54 0.64
N GLN A 6 17.89 22.61 0.16
CA GLN A 6 17.46 23.77 0.95
C GLN A 6 16.15 23.56 1.73
N LYS A 7 15.48 22.40 1.58
CA LYS A 7 14.27 22.09 2.35
C LYS A 7 14.65 21.59 3.75
N GLN A 8 13.83 21.94 4.73
CA GLN A 8 13.96 21.46 6.10
C GLN A 8 13.28 20.09 6.27
N ASN A 9 13.78 19.29 7.22
CA ASN A 9 13.11 18.07 7.64
C ASN A 9 11.86 18.43 8.44
N THR A 10 10.74 17.79 8.14
CA THR A 10 9.50 17.89 8.91
C THR A 10 8.88 16.52 9.03
N HIS A 11 7.94 16.33 9.95
CA HIS A 11 7.09 15.15 9.93
C HIS A 11 6.30 15.11 8.61
N ARG A 12 6.21 13.93 8.02
CA ARG A 12 5.49 13.64 6.80
C ARG A 12 4.66 12.40 7.02
N MET A 13 3.43 12.42 6.52
CA MET A 13 2.54 11.28 6.55
C MET A 13 1.74 11.21 5.26
N ALA A 14 1.51 10.00 4.77
CA ALA A 14 0.56 9.75 3.70
C ALA A 14 -0.27 8.51 4.03
N ILE A 15 -1.54 8.54 3.66
CA ILE A 15 -2.45 7.40 3.64
C ILE A 15 -2.90 7.19 2.20
N ALA A 16 -2.72 5.97 1.69
CA ALA A 16 -3.20 5.55 0.39
C ALA A 16 -4.09 4.32 0.53
N GLU A 17 -4.92 4.08 -0.47
CA GLU A 17 -5.73 2.88 -0.57
C GLU A 17 -5.54 2.13 -1.89
N ALA A 18 -5.93 0.85 -1.87
CA ALA A 18 -6.27 0.05 -3.02
C ALA A 18 -7.46 -0.85 -2.66
N ILE A 19 -8.22 -1.30 -3.67
CA ILE A 19 -9.32 -2.25 -3.48
C ILE A 19 -9.02 -3.50 -4.31
N VAL A 20 -9.13 -4.67 -3.69
CA VAL A 20 -9.14 -5.96 -4.39
C VAL A 20 -10.57 -6.47 -4.40
N GLN A 21 -11.15 -6.54 -5.58
CA GLN A 21 -12.48 -7.11 -5.83
C GLN A 21 -12.30 -8.58 -6.22
N VAL A 22 -12.88 -9.50 -5.44
CA VAL A 22 -12.98 -10.91 -5.85
C VAL A 22 -14.26 -11.14 -6.65
N SER A 23 -14.35 -12.23 -7.40
CA SER A 23 -15.49 -12.51 -8.27
C SER A 23 -16.58 -13.34 -7.58
N SER A 24 -16.27 -14.01 -6.47
CA SER A 24 -17.22 -14.90 -5.80
C SER A 24 -17.14 -14.89 -4.27
N PRO A 25 -18.26 -15.17 -3.57
CA PRO A 25 -18.28 -15.32 -2.11
C PRO A 25 -17.40 -16.46 -1.60
N GLU A 26 -17.23 -17.53 -2.39
CA GLU A 26 -16.39 -18.69 -2.04
C GLU A 26 -14.93 -18.26 -1.90
N THR A 27 -14.45 -17.34 -2.72
CA THR A 27 -13.10 -16.75 -2.55
C THR A 27 -12.98 -16.02 -1.22
N MET A 28 -13.98 -15.21 -0.84
CA MET A 28 -13.96 -14.51 0.46
C MET A 28 -13.99 -15.50 1.63
N GLN A 29 -14.77 -16.57 1.52
CA GLN A 29 -14.87 -17.60 2.54
C GLN A 29 -13.55 -18.38 2.69
N ALA A 30 -12.92 -18.75 1.58
CA ALA A 30 -11.61 -19.41 1.59
C ALA A 30 -10.53 -18.51 2.23
N ILE A 31 -10.57 -17.20 1.99
CA ILE A 31 -9.68 -16.23 2.68
C ILE A 31 -9.96 -16.23 4.18
N ALA A 32 -11.23 -16.08 4.60
CA ALA A 32 -11.61 -16.01 6.00
C ALA A 32 -11.29 -17.28 6.79
N ASN A 33 -11.37 -18.44 6.14
CA ASN A 33 -11.08 -19.75 6.74
C ASN A 33 -9.59 -20.14 6.66
N GLY A 34 -8.75 -19.38 5.95
CA GLY A 34 -7.34 -19.74 5.74
C GLY A 34 -7.14 -20.93 4.78
N GLU A 35 -8.08 -21.15 3.86
CA GLU A 35 -8.10 -22.30 2.93
C GLU A 35 -7.46 -21.96 1.57
N VAL A 36 -6.88 -20.77 1.42
CA VAL A 36 -6.16 -20.38 0.21
C VAL A 36 -4.88 -21.24 0.08
N PRO A 37 -4.67 -21.96 -1.04
CA PRO A 37 -3.54 -22.90 -1.18
C PRO A 37 -2.15 -22.28 -1.01
N LYS A 38 -2.04 -20.97 -1.23
CA LYS A 38 -0.79 -20.21 -1.10
C LYS A 38 -0.52 -19.67 0.32
N GLY A 39 -1.38 -19.99 1.28
CA GLY A 39 -1.27 -19.56 2.68
C GLY A 39 -2.10 -18.32 3.01
N ASP A 40 -1.78 -17.70 4.15
CA ASP A 40 -2.49 -16.53 4.67
C ASP A 40 -2.32 -15.31 3.75
N VAL A 41 -3.42 -14.90 3.12
CA VAL A 41 -3.45 -13.81 2.15
C VAL A 41 -3.12 -12.46 2.79
N PHE A 42 -3.60 -12.20 4.01
CA PHE A 42 -3.41 -10.91 4.66
C PHE A 42 -1.98 -10.73 5.17
N GLU A 43 -1.41 -11.77 5.78
CA GLU A 43 -0.06 -11.70 6.34
C GLU A 43 1.02 -11.72 5.26
N MET A 44 0.87 -12.55 4.22
CA MET A 44 1.80 -12.52 3.09
C MET A 44 1.74 -11.18 2.34
N SER A 45 0.54 -10.64 2.14
CA SER A 45 0.39 -9.34 1.47
C SER A 45 0.89 -8.18 2.35
N ARG A 46 0.80 -8.30 3.67
CA ARG A 46 1.39 -7.33 4.62
C ARG A 46 2.90 -7.29 4.45
N ALA A 47 3.55 -8.46 4.41
CA ALA A 47 5.00 -8.55 4.20
C ALA A 47 5.41 -7.92 2.85
N ALA A 48 4.68 -8.21 1.78
CA ALA A 48 4.92 -7.63 0.46
C ALA A 48 4.80 -6.09 0.48
N GLY A 49 3.79 -5.55 1.16
CA GLY A 49 3.61 -4.11 1.34
C GLY A 49 4.76 -3.45 2.10
N LEU A 50 5.19 -4.04 3.23
CA LEU A 50 6.30 -3.52 4.03
C LEU A 50 7.63 -3.50 3.25
N LEU A 51 7.89 -4.53 2.43
CA LEU A 51 9.04 -4.55 1.54
C LEU A 51 8.90 -3.52 0.41
N GLY A 52 7.72 -3.43 -0.19
CA GLY A 52 7.38 -2.51 -1.25
C GLY A 52 7.62 -1.05 -0.90
N VAL A 53 7.07 -0.62 0.24
CA VAL A 53 7.23 0.75 0.77
C VAL A 53 8.71 1.13 0.86
N LYS A 54 9.55 0.24 1.42
CA LYS A 54 11.00 0.47 1.56
C LYS A 54 11.77 0.50 0.24
N LYS A 55 11.24 -0.15 -0.80
CA LYS A 55 11.88 -0.26 -2.13
C LYS A 55 11.35 0.74 -3.15
N THR A 56 10.51 1.69 -2.74
CA THR A 56 9.88 2.66 -3.66
C THR A 56 10.89 3.42 -4.51
N ALA A 57 11.96 3.95 -3.91
CA ALA A 57 13.00 4.68 -4.62
C ALA A 57 13.89 3.80 -5.52
N GLU A 58 13.87 2.47 -5.36
CA GLU A 58 14.55 1.55 -6.28
C GLU A 58 13.76 1.40 -7.60
N LEU A 59 12.43 1.61 -7.56
CA LEU A 59 11.54 1.37 -8.70
C LEU A 59 11.06 2.65 -9.39
N LEU A 60 10.91 3.76 -8.65
CA LEU A 60 10.47 5.05 -9.19
C LEU A 60 11.69 5.97 -9.42
N PRO A 61 12.12 6.21 -10.68
CA PRO A 61 13.41 6.84 -10.98
C PRO A 61 13.62 8.24 -10.40
N ASP A 62 12.55 9.02 -10.23
CA ASP A 62 12.62 10.39 -9.73
C ASP A 62 12.36 10.51 -8.22
N CYS A 63 12.04 9.39 -7.56
CA CYS A 63 11.73 9.36 -6.14
C CYS A 63 13.02 9.48 -5.31
N HIS A 64 13.03 10.38 -4.34
CA HIS A 64 14.15 10.50 -3.42
C HIS A 64 14.23 9.27 -2.51
N PRO A 65 15.42 8.68 -2.29
CA PRO A 65 15.58 7.70 -1.22
C PRO A 65 15.39 8.39 0.14
N LEU A 66 14.53 7.83 0.99
CA LEU A 66 14.23 8.36 2.31
C LEU A 66 14.06 7.25 3.36
N PRO A 67 14.36 7.51 4.64
CA PRO A 67 14.16 6.54 5.71
C PRO A 67 12.67 6.42 6.05
N ILE A 68 12.13 5.21 5.96
CA ILE A 68 10.77 4.92 6.41
C ILE A 68 10.79 4.68 7.92
N GLU A 69 10.07 5.51 8.68
CA GLU A 69 10.03 5.41 10.14
C GLU A 69 8.83 4.60 10.62
N PHE A 70 7.74 4.59 9.85
CA PHE A 70 6.53 3.86 10.19
C PHE A 70 5.78 3.41 8.93
N THR A 71 5.22 2.21 8.99
CA THR A 71 4.26 1.72 8.00
C THR A 71 3.19 0.90 8.71
N ALA A 72 1.92 1.23 8.48
CA ALA A 72 0.78 0.42 8.90
C ALA A 72 -0.04 -0.02 7.68
N ILE A 73 -0.55 -1.24 7.75
CA ILE A 73 -1.35 -1.86 6.71
C ILE A 73 -2.63 -2.38 7.37
N ARG A 74 -3.77 -1.87 6.93
CA ARG A 74 -5.10 -2.21 7.44
C ARG A 74 -5.93 -2.82 6.31
N TYR A 75 -6.75 -3.79 6.67
CA TYR A 75 -7.66 -4.47 5.77
C TYR A 75 -9.08 -4.33 6.30
N GLU A 76 -10.01 -4.02 5.40
CA GLU A 76 -11.44 -4.05 5.69
C GLU A 76 -12.12 -4.88 4.59
N THR A 77 -12.86 -5.91 4.99
CA THR A 77 -13.61 -6.74 4.05
C THR A 77 -15.08 -6.36 4.08
N LYS A 78 -15.66 -6.13 2.90
CA LYS A 78 -17.08 -5.82 2.75
C LYS A 78 -17.60 -6.39 1.44
N ASN A 79 -18.65 -7.20 1.51
CA ASN A 79 -19.16 -7.94 0.35
C ASN A 79 -18.04 -8.75 -0.31
N LEU A 80 -17.72 -8.46 -1.57
CA LEU A 80 -16.68 -9.09 -2.36
C LEU A 80 -15.44 -8.19 -2.51
N GLU A 81 -15.33 -7.14 -1.70
CA GLU A 81 -14.22 -6.20 -1.72
C GLU A 81 -13.34 -6.35 -0.49
N ILE A 82 -12.04 -6.29 -0.72
CA ILE A 82 -11.01 -6.14 0.30
C ILE A 82 -10.40 -4.76 0.10
N ARG A 83 -10.70 -3.85 1.02
CA ARG A 83 -10.10 -2.53 1.07
C ARG A 83 -8.78 -2.60 1.81
N ILE A 84 -7.74 -2.08 1.18
CA ILE A 84 -6.38 -2.02 1.71
C ILE A 84 -6.08 -0.56 1.99
N GLU A 85 -5.71 -0.23 3.23
CA GLU A 85 -5.23 1.09 3.60
C GLU A 85 -3.78 1.02 4.08
N ILE A 86 -2.92 1.86 3.51
CA ILE A 86 -1.49 1.94 3.83
C ILE A 86 -1.19 3.33 4.35
N GLU A 87 -0.64 3.40 5.56
CA GLU A 87 -0.17 4.63 6.18
C GLU A 87 1.35 4.59 6.30
N VAL A 88 2.03 5.61 5.79
CA VAL A 88 3.50 5.74 5.83
C VAL A 88 3.87 7.04 6.53
N LYS A 89 4.90 7.00 7.39
CA LYS A 89 5.46 8.20 8.03
C LYS A 89 6.99 8.24 7.93
N THR A 90 7.51 9.46 7.90
CA THR A 90 8.95 9.76 7.96
C THR A 90 9.17 11.16 8.56
N PHE A 91 10.41 11.45 8.96
CA PHE A 91 10.89 12.80 9.22
C PHE A 91 11.91 13.20 8.15
N TYR A 92 11.46 13.88 7.09
CA TYR A 92 12.30 14.17 5.92
C TYR A 92 11.89 15.42 5.12
N LYS A 93 12.65 15.70 4.06
CA LYS A 93 12.57 16.90 3.21
C LYS A 93 11.45 16.86 2.15
N THR A 94 10.94 15.66 1.84
CA THR A 94 9.88 15.42 0.85
C THR A 94 8.80 14.50 1.42
N GLY A 95 7.63 14.47 0.79
CA GLY A 95 6.51 13.64 1.22
C GLY A 95 6.71 12.15 0.93
N VAL A 96 5.74 11.34 1.38
CA VAL A 96 5.74 9.87 1.27
C VAL A 96 4.49 9.35 0.54
N GLU A 97 3.89 10.18 -0.32
CA GLU A 97 2.69 9.83 -1.07
C GLU A 97 2.91 8.61 -1.97
N VAL A 98 4.05 8.58 -2.66
CA VAL A 98 4.38 7.52 -3.61
C VAL A 98 4.75 6.22 -2.90
N GLU A 99 5.37 6.28 -1.72
CA GLU A 99 5.62 5.12 -0.87
C GLU A 99 4.32 4.47 -0.42
N ALA A 100 3.35 5.26 0.05
CA ALA A 100 2.05 4.74 0.48
C ALA A 100 1.29 4.11 -0.70
N MET A 101 1.22 4.78 -1.86
CA MET A 101 0.53 4.25 -3.05
C MET A 101 1.24 3.03 -3.64
N HIS A 102 2.57 3.02 -3.63
CA HIS A 102 3.36 1.87 -4.08
C HIS A 102 3.16 0.66 -3.17
N GLY A 103 3.16 0.87 -1.85
CA GLY A 103 2.78 -0.14 -0.86
C GLY A 103 1.39 -0.71 -1.14
N ALA A 104 0.38 0.15 -1.36
CA ALA A 104 -0.99 -0.29 -1.63
C ALA A 104 -1.08 -1.11 -2.93
N SER A 105 -0.36 -0.68 -3.97
CA SER A 105 -0.25 -1.37 -5.25
C SER A 105 0.34 -2.77 -5.09
N LEU A 106 1.43 -2.91 -4.32
CA LEU A 106 2.09 -4.20 -4.12
C LEU A 106 1.30 -5.15 -3.23
N VAL A 107 0.63 -4.65 -2.20
CA VAL A 107 -0.29 -5.45 -1.38
C VAL A 107 -1.41 -6.00 -2.27
N ALA A 108 -2.05 -5.16 -3.09
CA ALA A 108 -3.11 -5.59 -4.00
C ALA A 108 -2.61 -6.59 -5.05
N LEU A 109 -1.43 -6.35 -5.63
CA LEU A 109 -0.82 -7.26 -6.60
C LEU A 109 -0.48 -8.61 -6.00
N ASN A 110 0.04 -8.62 -4.76
CA ASN A 110 0.32 -9.87 -4.04
C ASN A 110 -0.99 -10.63 -3.74
N MET A 111 -2.05 -9.95 -3.31
CA MET A 111 -3.36 -10.59 -3.14
C MET A 111 -3.87 -11.21 -4.43
N TYR A 112 -3.79 -10.51 -5.55
CA TYR A 112 -4.11 -11.08 -6.87
C TYR A 112 -3.28 -12.34 -7.16
N ASP A 113 -1.97 -12.28 -6.94
CA ASP A 113 -1.07 -13.42 -7.16
C ASP A 113 -1.42 -14.64 -6.29
N MET A 114 -1.89 -14.40 -5.07
CA MET A 114 -2.32 -15.42 -4.13
C MET A 114 -3.69 -16.02 -4.48
N LEU A 115 -4.61 -15.20 -4.98
CA LEU A 115 -6.00 -15.58 -5.23
C LEU A 115 -6.26 -16.12 -6.65
N LYS A 116 -5.43 -15.76 -7.64
CA LYS A 116 -5.59 -16.22 -9.04
C LYS A 116 -5.69 -17.74 -9.25
N PRO A 117 -5.21 -18.65 -8.37
CA PRO A 117 -5.48 -20.07 -8.52
C PRO A 117 -6.95 -20.44 -8.25
N LEU A 118 -7.62 -19.76 -7.33
CA LEU A 118 -9.01 -19.99 -6.93
C LEU A 118 -9.99 -19.15 -7.75
N ASP A 119 -9.60 -17.91 -8.05
CA ASP A 119 -10.49 -16.90 -8.61
C ASP A 119 -9.80 -16.20 -9.79
N LYS A 120 -10.33 -16.41 -11.01
CA LYS A 120 -9.79 -15.80 -12.24
C LYS A 120 -10.32 -14.39 -12.50
N GLY A 121 -11.34 -13.95 -11.76
CA GLY A 121 -12.00 -12.66 -11.93
C GLY A 121 -11.55 -11.61 -10.92
N VAL A 122 -10.46 -11.85 -10.18
CA VAL A 122 -9.91 -10.87 -9.23
C VAL A 122 -9.48 -9.61 -9.96
N GLU A 123 -9.94 -8.45 -9.48
CA GLU A 123 -9.64 -7.15 -10.06
C GLU A 123 -9.03 -6.21 -9.01
N ILE A 124 -7.98 -5.48 -9.40
CA ILE A 124 -7.38 -4.42 -8.58
C ILE A 124 -7.96 -3.08 -9.02
N ARG A 125 -8.55 -2.36 -8.08
CA ARG A 125 -9.21 -1.07 -8.31
C ARG A 125 -8.66 0.02 -7.39
N HIS A 126 -8.88 1.27 -7.80
CA HIS A 126 -8.78 2.46 -6.95
C HIS A 126 -7.47 2.60 -6.15
N ILE A 127 -6.31 2.38 -6.77
CA ILE A 127 -5.04 2.79 -6.17
C ILE A 127 -4.99 4.31 -6.13
N ARG A 128 -5.10 4.91 -4.95
CA ARG A 128 -5.14 6.38 -4.80
C ARG A 128 -4.68 6.85 -3.43
N LEU A 129 -4.26 8.11 -3.37
CA LEU A 129 -3.98 8.81 -2.12
C LEU A 129 -5.30 9.23 -1.44
N LEU A 130 -5.44 8.94 -0.15
CA LEU A 130 -6.55 9.37 0.68
C LEU A 130 -6.23 10.65 1.46
N GLN A 131 -5.05 10.69 2.05
CA GLN A 131 -4.62 11.81 2.88
C GLN A 131 -3.11 11.99 2.78
N LYS A 132 -2.65 13.23 2.93
CA LYS A 132 -1.27 13.52 3.26
C LYS A 132 -1.18 14.65 4.27
N ARG A 133 -0.07 14.68 5.01
CA ARG A 133 0.29 15.73 5.96
C ARG A 133 1.79 16.00 5.91
N GLY A 134 2.17 17.23 6.23
CA GLY A 134 3.54 17.71 6.37
C GLY A 134 4.09 18.44 5.15
N GLY A 135 5.00 19.39 5.42
CA GLY A 135 5.59 20.28 4.42
C GLY A 135 4.88 21.61 4.27
N LYS A 136 5.18 22.32 3.17
CA LYS A 136 4.60 23.65 2.89
C LYS A 136 3.06 23.64 2.85
N SER A 137 2.44 22.51 2.54
CA SER A 137 0.97 22.37 2.45
C SER A 137 0.25 22.37 3.80
N ASP A 138 0.96 22.14 4.91
CA ASP A 138 0.40 22.11 6.27
C ASP A 138 0.88 23.28 7.14
N VAL A 139 1.75 24.14 6.59
CA VAL A 139 2.20 25.38 7.24
C VAL A 139 1.49 26.54 6.56
N GLY A 140 0.21 26.69 6.90
CA GLY A 140 -0.69 27.76 6.46
C GLY A 140 -1.78 27.95 7.49
#